data_AF-A0AAV9VH58-F1
#
_entry.id   AF-A0AAV9VH58-F1
#
_cell.length_a   1.000
_cell.length_b   1.000
_cell.length_c   1.000
_cell.angle_alpha   90.00
_cell.angle_beta   90.00
_cell.angle_gamma   90.00
#
_symmetry.space_group_name_H-M   'P 1'
#
loop_
_entity.id
_entity.type
_entity.pdbx_description
1 polymer ?
#
loop_
_entity_poly.entity_id
_entity_poly.type
_entity_poly.pdbx_seq_one_letter_code
_entity_poly.pdbx_strand_id
1 'polypeptide(L)'
;MLSRTAVSIARAANPIAPRAAVISSLRTYATAAAADAKPPVALYGIDGTYASSLYIASAKNSTLDTVDKSLKSLKTLLDKDPKLTSVISSPTLSASDKSSLVAEIQKAVPGASGDKNFKNLLEVLAENNRLGLLGGIAEKFGVLMGAHRGEVEATITSAQALDQKTIGRLEAAIGKSKYIQQGQKLKVVNKVNPEVLGGLVVEIGDRTIDLSVSSKIAKLNKLLTDAL
;
A
#
# COMPACT_ATOMS: atom_id res chain seq x y z
N MET A 1 -69.26 -41.88 -47.78
CA MET A 1 -70.28 -41.83 -46.71
C MET A 1 -69.58 -42.26 -45.43
N LEU A 2 -69.29 -41.32 -44.52
CA LEU A 2 -70.16 -40.97 -43.36
C LEU A 2 -70.30 -42.20 -42.43
N SER A 3 -70.03 -42.18 -41.14
CA SER A 3 -69.91 -41.09 -40.17
C SER A 3 -69.42 -41.67 -38.83
N ARG A 4 -68.80 -40.79 -38.04
CA ARG A 4 -68.96 -40.61 -36.58
C ARG A 4 -69.73 -41.69 -35.81
N THR A 5 -69.17 -42.13 -34.68
CA THR A 5 -69.73 -41.85 -33.34
C THR A 5 -68.68 -42.09 -32.25
N ALA A 6 -68.71 -41.21 -31.26
CA ALA A 6 -67.84 -41.11 -30.11
C ALA A 6 -68.45 -41.82 -28.87
N VAL A 7 -67.85 -41.54 -27.71
CA VAL A 7 -68.29 -41.82 -26.32
C VAL A 7 -67.76 -43.20 -25.87
N SER A 8 -67.06 -43.39 -24.75
CA SER A 8 -67.23 -42.76 -23.45
C SER A 8 -66.12 -43.15 -22.45
N ILE A 9 -65.82 -42.21 -21.54
CA ILE A 9 -65.61 -42.40 -20.09
C ILE A 9 -64.27 -42.97 -19.61
N ALA A 10 -63.60 -42.07 -18.86
CA ALA A 10 -62.43 -42.29 -18.03
C ALA A 10 -62.69 -43.24 -16.84
N ARG A 11 -61.68 -43.99 -16.44
CA ARG A 11 -61.51 -44.38 -15.03
C ARG A 11 -60.03 -44.50 -14.67
N ALA A 12 -59.70 -43.83 -13.57
CA ALA A 12 -58.39 -43.60 -13.02
C ALA A 12 -57.58 -44.88 -12.77
N ALA A 13 -56.35 -44.90 -13.26
CA ALA A 13 -55.28 -45.75 -12.74
C ALA A 13 -54.28 -44.83 -12.03
N ASN A 14 -54.06 -45.06 -10.74
CA ASN A 14 -53.06 -44.37 -9.94
C ASN A 14 -51.76 -45.19 -9.99
N PRO A 15 -50.70 -44.76 -10.69
CA PRO A 15 -49.41 -45.42 -10.57
C PRO A 15 -48.66 -44.88 -9.36
N ILE A 16 -48.20 -45.82 -8.55
CA ILE A 16 -47.36 -45.67 -7.37
C ILE A 16 -46.12 -44.83 -7.72
N ALA A 17 -45.95 -43.69 -7.06
CA ALA A 17 -44.80 -42.82 -7.23
C ALA A 17 -43.50 -43.53 -6.78
N PRO A 18 -42.44 -43.59 -7.61
CA PRO A 18 -41.12 -43.91 -7.10
C PRO A 18 -40.62 -42.71 -6.29
N ARG A 19 -40.22 -42.95 -5.03
CA ARG A 19 -39.60 -41.94 -4.17
C ARG A 19 -38.36 -41.39 -4.89
N ALA A 20 -38.47 -40.17 -5.41
CA ALA A 20 -37.34 -39.45 -5.98
C ALA A 20 -36.28 -39.30 -4.89
N ALA A 21 -35.12 -39.93 -5.10
CA ALA A 21 -33.95 -39.72 -4.28
C ALA A 21 -33.63 -38.22 -4.32
N VAL A 22 -33.67 -37.57 -3.15
CA VAL A 22 -33.22 -36.20 -2.98
C VAL A 22 -31.74 -36.19 -3.32
N ILE A 23 -31.40 -35.77 -4.54
CA ILE A 23 -30.03 -35.46 -4.92
C ILE A 23 -29.69 -34.22 -4.11
N SER A 24 -29.13 -34.44 -2.91
CA SER A 24 -28.52 -33.41 -2.10
C SER A 24 -27.48 -32.74 -2.98
N SER A 25 -27.80 -31.55 -3.49
CA SER A 25 -26.87 -30.67 -4.16
C SER A 25 -25.73 -30.39 -3.19
N LEU A 26 -24.67 -31.19 -3.27
CA LEU A 26 -23.41 -30.94 -2.60
C LEU A 26 -22.95 -29.57 -3.09
N ARG A 27 -23.05 -28.56 -2.21
CA ARG A 27 -22.34 -27.30 -2.41
C ARG A 27 -20.86 -27.65 -2.39
N THR A 28 -20.29 -27.86 -3.58
CA THR A 28 -18.84 -27.86 -3.76
C THR A 28 -18.40 -26.42 -3.52
N TYR A 29 -17.95 -26.15 -2.29
CA TYR A 29 -17.27 -24.91 -1.98
C TYR A 29 -16.07 -24.81 -2.92
N ALA A 30 -15.98 -23.70 -3.65
CA ALA A 30 -14.82 -23.39 -4.48
C ALA A 30 -13.57 -23.48 -3.59
N THR A 31 -12.61 -24.31 -3.98
CA THR A 31 -11.28 -24.36 -3.38
C THR A 31 -10.71 -22.95 -3.43
N ALA A 32 -10.32 -22.42 -2.26
CA ALA A 32 -9.71 -21.10 -2.13
C ALA A 32 -8.61 -20.93 -3.19
N ALA A 33 -8.72 -19.88 -3.99
CA ALA A 33 -7.72 -19.54 -4.99
C ALA A 33 -6.35 -19.38 -4.31
N ALA A 34 -5.31 -19.83 -5.02
CA ALA A 34 -3.94 -19.88 -4.57
C ALA A 34 -3.50 -18.60 -3.85
N ALA A 35 -3.01 -18.75 -2.61
CA ALA A 35 -2.24 -17.80 -1.81
C ALA A 35 -2.39 -16.34 -2.26
N ASP A 36 -3.47 -15.69 -1.83
CA ASP A 36 -3.64 -14.26 -1.97
C ASP A 36 -2.44 -13.54 -1.36
N ALA A 37 -1.58 -13.00 -2.21
CA ALA A 37 -0.44 -12.17 -1.82
C ALA A 37 -0.94 -10.86 -1.22
N LYS A 38 -1.54 -10.92 -0.03
CA LYS A 38 -2.09 -9.77 0.68
C LYS A 38 -0.96 -8.81 1.03
N PRO A 39 -1.13 -7.49 0.83
CA PRO A 39 -0.12 -6.52 1.24
C PRO A 39 0.16 -6.62 2.75
N PRO A 40 1.43 -6.49 3.17
CA PRO A 40 1.83 -6.64 4.57
C PRO A 40 1.25 -5.57 5.49
N VAL A 41 0.95 -4.38 4.95
CA VAL A 41 0.35 -3.25 5.68
C VAL A 41 -0.83 -2.71 4.88
N ALA A 42 -1.94 -2.41 5.57
CA ALA A 42 -3.08 -1.74 4.95
C ALA A 42 -2.72 -0.28 4.68
N LEU A 43 -2.65 0.09 3.40
CA LEU A 43 -2.49 1.47 2.99
C LEU A 43 -3.83 2.08 2.62
N TYR A 44 -4.02 3.34 3.00
CA TYR A 44 -5.26 4.08 2.76
C TYR A 44 -5.07 5.14 1.67
N GLY A 45 -6.19 5.56 1.09
CA GLY A 45 -6.23 6.55 0.02
C GLY A 45 -6.16 5.95 -1.38
N ILE A 46 -6.30 6.83 -2.38
CA ILE A 46 -6.25 6.47 -3.80
C ILE A 46 -4.87 5.88 -4.13
N ASP A 47 -3.82 6.57 -3.72
CA ASP A 47 -2.42 6.17 -3.92
C ASP A 47 -2.11 4.83 -3.25
N GLY A 48 -2.64 4.64 -2.03
CA GLY A 48 -2.48 3.41 -1.27
C GLY A 48 -3.14 2.21 -1.95
N THR A 49 -4.29 2.41 -2.61
CA THR A 49 -4.99 1.37 -3.36
C THR A 49 -4.18 0.94 -4.57
N TYR A 50 -3.65 1.90 -5.35
CA TYR A 50 -2.77 1.61 -6.48
C TYR A 50 -1.49 0.92 -6.04
N ALA A 51 -0.81 1.42 -5.01
CA ALA A 51 0.41 0.82 -4.47
C ALA A 51 0.17 -0.63 -3.98
N SER A 52 -0.96 -0.87 -3.29
CA SER A 52 -1.35 -2.22 -2.85
C SER A 52 -1.60 -3.16 -4.02
N SER A 53 -2.33 -2.70 -5.05
CA SER A 53 -2.58 -3.50 -6.25
C SER A 53 -1.30 -3.84 -7.02
N LEU A 54 -0.38 -2.88 -7.12
CA LEU A 54 0.93 -3.06 -7.75
C LEU A 54 1.78 -4.07 -6.99
N TYR A 55 1.76 -4.00 -5.65
CA TYR A 55 2.45 -4.96 -4.80
C TYR A 55 1.91 -6.37 -5.00
N ILE A 56 0.58 -6.57 -4.99
CA ILE A 56 -0.04 -7.88 -5.24
C ILE A 56 0.37 -8.43 -6.62
N ALA A 57 0.32 -7.60 -7.66
CA ALA A 57 0.71 -7.99 -9.01
C ALA A 57 2.21 -8.32 -9.13
N SER A 58 3.05 -7.60 -8.40
CA SER A 58 4.51 -7.78 -8.42
C SER A 58 4.98 -8.94 -7.55
N ALA A 59 4.27 -9.23 -6.46
CA ALA A 59 4.49 -10.41 -5.65
C ALA A 59 4.16 -11.69 -6.42
N LYS A 60 3.08 -11.69 -7.22
CA LYS A 60 2.72 -12.83 -8.08
C LYS A 60 3.75 -13.11 -9.19
N ASN A 61 4.40 -12.06 -9.69
CA ASN A 61 5.39 -12.16 -10.78
C ASN A 61 6.85 -12.19 -10.28
N SER A 62 7.09 -12.16 -8.96
CA SER A 62 8.41 -12.07 -8.34
C SER A 62 9.28 -10.89 -8.83
N THR A 63 8.66 -9.78 -9.23
CA THR A 63 9.33 -8.57 -9.75
C THR A 63 9.35 -7.41 -8.74
N LEU A 64 9.28 -7.70 -7.45
CA LEU A 64 9.17 -6.68 -6.39
C LEU A 64 10.38 -5.73 -6.34
N ASP A 65 11.59 -6.28 -6.40
CA ASP A 65 12.81 -5.47 -6.27
C ASP A 65 13.12 -4.65 -7.53
N THR A 66 12.69 -5.09 -8.72
CA THR A 66 12.87 -4.33 -9.96
C THR A 66 11.91 -3.14 -10.00
N VAL A 67 10.65 -3.36 -9.63
CA VAL A 67 9.63 -2.31 -9.53
C VAL A 67 10.00 -1.28 -8.45
N ASP A 68 10.53 -1.70 -7.30
CA ASP A 68 11.02 -0.79 -6.24
C ASP A 68 12.13 0.14 -6.76
N LYS A 69 13.10 -0.40 -7.51
CA LYS A 69 14.19 0.40 -8.11
C LYS A 69 13.67 1.37 -9.16
N SER A 70 12.76 0.94 -10.03
CA SER A 70 12.15 1.78 -11.05
C SER A 70 11.34 2.93 -10.43
N LEU A 71 10.56 2.66 -9.37
CA LEU A 71 9.81 3.68 -8.65
C LEU A 71 10.68 4.67 -7.89
N LYS A 72 11.79 4.21 -7.27
CA LYS A 72 12.77 5.10 -6.63
C LYS A 72 13.43 6.03 -7.63
N SER A 73 13.85 5.50 -8.77
CA SER A 73 14.42 6.30 -9.86
C SER A 73 13.41 7.33 -10.37
N LEU A 74 12.16 6.91 -10.62
CA LEU A 74 11.09 7.81 -11.04
C LEU A 74 10.85 8.93 -10.02
N LYS A 75 10.79 8.61 -8.72
CA LYS A 75 10.65 9.62 -7.66
C LYS A 75 11.80 10.63 -7.70
N THR A 76 13.05 10.17 -7.81
CA THR A 76 14.20 11.09 -7.90
C THR A 76 14.18 11.97 -9.14
N LEU A 77 13.58 11.53 -10.26
CA LEU A 77 13.41 12.37 -11.44
C LEU A 77 12.31 13.42 -11.23
N LEU A 78 11.18 13.04 -10.64
CA LEU A 78 10.10 13.98 -10.29
C LEU A 78 10.56 15.06 -9.31
N ASP A 79 11.42 14.70 -8.35
CA ASP A 79 11.96 15.63 -7.36
C ASP A 79 12.97 16.62 -7.99
N LYS A 80 13.70 16.21 -9.04
CA LYS A 80 14.66 17.06 -9.75
C LYS A 80 13.99 18.06 -10.69
N ASP A 81 12.92 17.65 -11.35
CA ASP A 81 12.26 18.43 -12.39
C ASP A 81 10.84 18.83 -11.97
N PRO A 82 10.67 19.97 -11.27
CA PRO A 82 9.35 20.43 -10.84
C PRO A 82 8.41 20.75 -12.00
N LYS A 83 8.96 21.04 -13.19
CA LYS A 83 8.21 21.23 -14.43
C LYS A 83 7.57 19.94 -14.93
N LEU A 84 8.24 18.79 -14.78
CA LEU A 84 7.64 17.49 -15.13
C LEU A 84 6.46 17.21 -14.21
N THR A 85 6.62 17.46 -12.90
CA THR A 85 5.57 17.25 -11.91
C THR A 85 4.32 18.11 -12.19
N SER A 86 4.48 19.37 -12.61
CA SER A 86 3.35 20.24 -12.96
C SER A 86 2.63 19.80 -14.25
N VAL A 87 3.38 19.39 -15.27
CA VAL A 87 2.83 18.86 -16.53
C VAL A 87 2.04 17.58 -16.27
N ILE A 88 2.61 16.65 -15.51
CA ILE A 88 2.01 15.36 -15.18
C ILE A 88 0.74 15.51 -14.31
N SER A 89 0.70 16.54 -13.47
CA SER A 89 -0.46 16.84 -12.62
C SER A 89 -1.58 17.57 -13.35
N SER A 90 -1.34 18.10 -14.55
CA SER A 90 -2.35 18.82 -15.30
C SER A 90 -3.37 17.88 -15.95
N PRO A 91 -4.68 18.01 -15.64
CA PRO A 91 -5.71 17.16 -16.22
C PRO A 91 -5.99 17.47 -17.70
N THR A 92 -5.53 18.62 -18.21
CA THR A 92 -5.86 19.14 -19.55
C THR A 92 -5.17 18.42 -20.70
N LEU A 93 -4.20 17.54 -20.41
CA LEU A 93 -3.46 16.78 -21.43
C LEU A 93 -4.35 15.74 -22.11
N SER A 94 -4.20 15.59 -23.43
CA SER A 94 -4.91 14.57 -24.19
C SER A 94 -4.42 13.16 -23.82
N ALA A 95 -5.24 12.13 -24.07
CA ALA A 95 -4.85 10.74 -23.82
C ALA A 95 -3.60 10.33 -24.64
N SER A 96 -3.47 10.87 -25.86
CA SER A 96 -2.31 10.68 -26.73
C SER A 96 -1.05 11.27 -26.10
N ASP A 97 -1.11 12.52 -25.64
CA ASP A 97 0.04 13.19 -25.02
C ASP A 97 0.47 12.50 -23.73
N LYS A 98 -0.50 12.02 -22.93
CA LYS A 98 -0.24 11.22 -21.72
C LYS A 98 0.49 9.91 -22.04
N SER A 99 0.08 9.20 -23.09
CA SER A 99 0.75 7.96 -23.50
C SER A 99 2.19 8.21 -23.97
N SER A 100 2.43 9.32 -24.68
CA SER A 100 3.77 9.75 -25.10
C SER A 100 4.64 10.11 -23.90
N LEU A 101 4.10 10.85 -22.92
CA LEU A 101 4.79 11.17 -21.67
C LEU A 101 5.15 9.90 -20.89
N VAL A 102 4.24 8.92 -20.81
CA VAL A 102 4.53 7.63 -20.19
C VAL A 102 5.67 6.92 -20.92
N ALA A 103 5.68 6.93 -22.25
CA ALA A 103 6.78 6.34 -23.03
C ALA A 103 8.12 7.08 -22.83
N GLU A 104 8.11 8.40 -22.66
CA GLU A 104 9.30 9.18 -22.33
C GLU A 104 9.82 8.87 -20.92
N ILE A 105 8.92 8.79 -19.94
CA ILE A 105 9.26 8.41 -18.56
C ILE A 105 9.87 6.99 -18.53
N GLN A 106 9.32 6.06 -19.31
CA GLN A 106 9.87 4.70 -19.42
C GLN A 106 11.29 4.68 -20.01
N LYS A 107 11.60 5.58 -20.94
CA LYS A 107 12.94 5.72 -21.52
C LYS A 107 13.91 6.41 -20.56
N ALA A 108 13.44 7.39 -19.80
CA ALA A 108 14.23 8.16 -18.85
C ALA A 108 14.60 7.36 -17.59
N VAL A 109 13.78 6.37 -17.22
CA VAL A 109 14.04 5.51 -16.06
C VAL A 109 14.81 4.26 -16.49
N PRO A 110 16.10 4.13 -16.15
CA PRO A 110 16.86 2.91 -16.42
C PRO A 110 16.26 1.72 -15.64
N GLY A 111 15.83 0.68 -16.37
CA GLY A 111 15.19 -0.53 -15.81
C GLY A 111 13.69 -0.61 -16.06
N ALA A 112 13.00 0.51 -16.33
CA ALA A 112 11.55 0.53 -16.56
C ALA A 112 11.12 -0.19 -17.86
N SER A 113 12.02 -0.30 -18.84
CA SER A 113 11.74 -0.97 -20.12
C SER A 113 11.48 -2.48 -20.01
N GLY A 114 11.94 -3.14 -18.93
CA GLY A 114 11.79 -4.59 -18.74
C GLY A 114 10.58 -5.01 -17.89
N ASP A 115 10.02 -4.11 -17.07
CA ASP A 115 9.03 -4.48 -16.07
C ASP A 115 7.59 -4.26 -16.55
N LYS A 116 6.91 -5.34 -16.95
CA LYS A 116 5.50 -5.33 -17.40
C LYS A 116 4.56 -4.66 -16.37
N ASN A 117 4.76 -4.92 -15.08
CA ASN A 117 3.92 -4.37 -14.02
C ASN A 117 4.06 -2.85 -13.88
N PHE A 118 5.27 -2.32 -14.08
CA PHE A 118 5.53 -0.88 -14.03
C PHE A 118 4.89 -0.15 -15.21
N LYS A 119 4.98 -0.72 -16.42
CA LYS A 119 4.30 -0.18 -17.62
C LYS A 119 2.79 -0.15 -17.45
N ASN A 120 2.21 -1.27 -17.02
CA ASN A 120 0.78 -1.37 -16.78
C ASN A 120 0.28 -0.36 -15.74
N LEU A 121 1.08 -0.08 -14.69
CA LEU A 121 0.75 0.96 -13.72
C LEU A 121 0.65 2.33 -14.38
N LEU A 122 1.65 2.70 -15.20
CA LEU A 122 1.67 3.99 -15.87
C LEU A 122 0.52 4.15 -16.87
N GLU A 123 0.20 3.09 -17.63
CA GLU A 123 -0.94 3.06 -18.55
C GLU A 123 -2.27 3.25 -17.81
N VAL A 124 -2.51 2.48 -16.75
CA VAL A 124 -3.73 2.60 -15.94
C VAL A 124 -3.86 3.99 -15.30
N LEU A 125 -2.75 4.57 -14.83
CA LEU A 125 -2.77 5.93 -14.28
C LEU A 125 -3.02 7.01 -15.35
N ALA A 126 -2.51 6.81 -16.57
CA ALA A 126 -2.77 7.69 -17.70
C ALA A 126 -4.25 7.67 -18.11
N GLU A 127 -4.84 6.47 -18.22
CA GLU A 127 -6.27 6.27 -18.52
C GLU A 127 -7.17 6.91 -17.47
N ASN A 128 -6.81 6.78 -16.19
CA ASN A 128 -7.60 7.31 -15.08
C ASN A 128 -7.32 8.79 -14.76
N ASN A 129 -6.48 9.49 -15.54
CA ASN A 129 -6.06 10.87 -15.30
C ASN A 129 -5.41 11.09 -13.92
N ARG A 130 -4.67 10.09 -13.42
CA ARG A 130 -4.09 10.04 -12.07
C ARG A 130 -2.57 10.06 -12.04
N LEU A 131 -1.92 10.49 -13.12
CA LEU A 131 -0.46 10.52 -13.20
C LEU A 131 0.18 11.46 -12.16
N GLY A 132 -0.50 12.52 -11.74
CA GLY A 132 -0.01 13.41 -10.66
C GLY A 132 0.20 12.70 -9.31
N LEU A 133 -0.42 11.53 -9.10
CA LEU A 133 -0.31 10.74 -7.87
C LEU A 133 0.93 9.83 -7.85
N LEU A 134 1.74 9.82 -8.91
CA LEU A 134 2.91 8.95 -9.03
C LEU A 134 3.90 9.12 -7.87
N GLY A 135 4.11 10.36 -7.41
CA GLY A 135 4.95 10.65 -6.25
C GLY A 135 4.45 9.92 -5.01
N GLY A 136 3.17 10.09 -4.68
CA GLY A 136 2.53 9.44 -3.53
C GLY A 136 2.54 7.91 -3.63
N ILE A 137 2.26 7.35 -4.80
CA ILE A 137 2.31 5.91 -5.04
C ILE A 137 3.71 5.36 -4.79
N ALA A 138 4.76 6.05 -5.22
CA ALA A 138 6.15 5.63 -4.99
C ALA A 138 6.51 5.62 -3.49
N GLU A 139 6.05 6.60 -2.70
CA GLU A 139 6.29 6.60 -1.24
C GLU A 139 5.58 5.44 -0.56
N LYS A 140 4.30 5.26 -0.89
CA LYS A 140 3.43 4.21 -0.36
C LYS A 140 3.97 2.81 -0.70
N PHE A 141 4.47 2.62 -1.92
CA PHE A 141 5.12 1.37 -2.31
C PHE A 141 6.42 1.13 -1.52
N GLY A 142 7.20 2.18 -1.25
CA GLY A 142 8.37 2.09 -0.38
C GLY A 142 8.03 1.60 1.04
N VAL A 143 6.92 2.06 1.61
CA VAL A 143 6.42 1.59 2.91
C VAL A 143 6.05 0.10 2.86
N LEU A 144 5.38 -0.36 1.80
CA LEU A 144 5.06 -1.79 1.61
C LEU A 144 6.32 -2.65 1.50
N MET A 145 7.32 -2.17 0.76
CA MET A 145 8.60 -2.87 0.61
C MET A 145 9.38 -2.93 1.93
N GLY A 146 9.37 -1.85 2.71
CA GLY A 146 9.94 -1.83 4.06
C GLY A 146 9.27 -2.86 4.97
N ALA A 147 7.93 -2.87 5.00
CA ALA A 147 7.17 -3.85 5.76
C ALA A 147 7.41 -5.29 5.31
N HIS A 148 7.53 -5.54 4.00
CA HIS A 148 7.85 -6.86 3.45
C HIS A 148 9.25 -7.34 3.87
N ARG A 149 10.22 -6.42 4.01
CA ARG A 149 11.58 -6.73 4.50
C ARG A 149 11.67 -6.83 6.02
N GLY A 150 10.60 -6.51 6.74
CA GLY A 150 10.60 -6.39 8.20
C GLY A 150 11.41 -5.17 8.68
N GLU A 151 11.47 -4.11 7.88
CA GLU A 151 12.07 -2.84 8.25
C GLU A 151 11.03 -1.97 8.97
N VAL A 152 11.39 -1.46 10.15
CA VAL A 152 10.59 -0.47 10.88
C VAL A 152 11.28 0.87 10.84
N GLU A 153 10.55 1.89 10.38
CA GLU A 153 11.02 3.26 10.35
C GLU A 153 10.88 3.88 11.75
N ALA A 154 11.99 4.39 12.28
CA ALA A 154 12.02 5.16 13.51
C ALA A 154 12.42 6.60 13.21
N THR A 155 11.52 7.54 13.51
CA THR A 155 11.79 8.97 13.38
C THR A 155 12.28 9.50 14.71
N ILE A 156 13.50 10.04 14.73
CA ILE A 156 14.08 10.67 15.91
C ILE A 156 14.03 12.17 15.69
N THR A 157 13.23 12.86 16.50
CA THR A 157 13.13 14.32 16.48
C THR A 157 13.98 14.90 17.60
N SER A 158 14.95 15.75 17.24
CA SER A 158 15.87 16.41 18.18
C SER A 158 15.95 17.92 17.93
N ALA A 159 16.29 18.69 18.97
CA ALA A 159 16.43 20.14 18.87
C ALA A 159 17.65 20.57 18.03
N GLN A 160 18.68 19.72 17.94
CA GLN A 160 19.90 19.94 17.16
C GLN A 160 20.20 18.71 16.31
N ALA A 161 20.99 18.89 15.26
CA ALA A 161 21.50 17.78 14.46
C ALA A 161 22.30 16.81 15.35
N LEU A 162 22.02 15.52 15.22
CA LEU A 162 22.67 14.47 16.01
C LEU A 162 23.97 14.04 15.35
N ASP A 163 25.01 13.82 16.16
CA ASP A 163 26.25 13.20 15.72
C ASP A 163 26.03 11.72 15.36
N GLN A 164 26.80 11.20 14.39
CA GLN A 164 26.72 9.81 13.92
C GLN A 164 26.96 8.80 15.05
N LYS A 165 27.83 9.12 16.02
CA LYS A 165 28.04 8.26 17.21
C LYS A 165 26.78 8.14 18.05
N THR A 166 26.01 9.22 18.16
CA THR A 166 24.76 9.23 18.92
C THR A 166 23.68 8.47 18.17
N ILE A 167 23.61 8.61 16.85
CA ILE A 167 22.70 7.83 16.00
C ILE A 167 22.95 6.33 16.17
N GLY A 168 24.20 5.86 16.07
CA GLY A 168 24.52 4.44 16.25
C GLY A 168 24.19 3.91 17.66
N ARG A 169 24.34 4.74 18.70
CA ARG A 169 23.91 4.39 20.06
C ARG A 169 22.39 4.27 20.17
N LEU A 170 21.66 5.18 19.53
CA LEU A 170 20.20 5.16 19.50
C LEU A 170 19.69 3.96 18.72
N GLU A 171 20.28 3.63 17.58
CA GLU A 171 19.98 2.42 16.81
C GLU A 171 20.14 1.15 17.65
N ALA A 172 21.26 1.02 18.37
CA ALA A 172 21.50 -0.11 19.26
C ALA A 172 20.53 -0.16 20.45
N ALA A 173 20.18 1.00 21.02
CA ALA A 173 19.24 1.09 22.14
C ALA A 173 17.81 0.75 21.71
N ILE A 174 17.37 1.28 20.58
CA ILE A 174 16.04 1.04 20.01
C ILE A 174 15.94 -0.42 19.54
N GLY A 175 16.97 -0.97 18.90
CA GLY A 175 17.00 -2.38 18.48
C GLY A 175 16.97 -3.39 19.64
N LYS A 176 17.43 -3.02 20.83
CA LYS A 176 17.34 -3.84 22.06
C LYS A 176 16.02 -3.65 22.81
N SER A 177 15.24 -2.65 22.45
CA SER A 177 14.01 -2.31 23.16
C SER A 177 12.87 -3.27 22.80
N LYS A 178 11.91 -3.45 23.72
CA LYS A 178 10.68 -4.24 23.47
C LYS A 178 9.77 -3.67 22.37
N TYR A 179 10.10 -2.50 21.82
CA TYR A 179 9.30 -1.81 20.81
C TYR A 179 9.54 -2.36 19.40
N ILE A 180 10.65 -3.10 19.19
CA ILE A 180 10.96 -3.79 17.94
C ILE A 180 10.88 -5.29 18.19
N GLN A 181 10.17 -6.01 17.31
CA GLN A 181 10.15 -7.48 17.40
C GLN A 181 11.52 -8.04 17.00
N GLN A 182 11.96 -9.09 17.69
CA GLN A 182 13.27 -9.69 17.51
C GLN A 182 13.48 -10.11 16.04
N GLY A 183 14.39 -9.45 15.32
CA GLY A 183 14.71 -9.71 13.90
C GLY A 183 14.28 -8.63 12.90
N GLN A 184 13.57 -7.59 13.31
CA GLN A 184 13.23 -6.45 12.44
C GLN A 184 14.41 -5.48 12.30
N LYS A 185 14.63 -4.96 11.09
CA LYS A 185 15.70 -3.99 10.79
C LYS A 185 15.21 -2.57 11.05
N LEU A 186 16.02 -1.76 11.72
CA LEU A 186 15.66 -0.38 12.03
C LEU A 186 16.16 0.56 10.93
N LYS A 187 15.26 1.36 10.37
CA LYS A 187 15.61 2.50 9.50
C LYS A 187 15.41 3.79 10.29
N VAL A 188 16.50 4.46 10.66
CA VAL A 188 16.44 5.70 11.44
C VAL A 188 16.37 6.91 10.51
N VAL A 189 15.36 7.75 10.72
CA VAL A 189 15.22 9.06 10.08
C VAL A 189 15.40 10.13 11.15
N ASN A 190 16.40 10.99 10.96
CA ASN A 190 16.67 12.11 11.86
C ASN A 190 15.93 13.36 11.38
N LYS A 191 15.12 13.96 12.25
CA LYS A 191 14.42 15.22 12.01
C LYS A 191 14.84 16.25 13.06
N VAL A 192 15.24 17.43 12.61
CA VAL A 192 15.58 18.53 13.52
C VAL A 192 14.35 19.41 13.71
N ASN A 193 13.86 19.54 14.94
CA ASN A 193 12.82 20.50 15.31
C ASN A 193 13.28 21.35 16.53
N PRO A 194 13.56 22.66 16.34
CA PRO A 194 13.99 23.53 17.43
C PRO A 194 12.92 23.77 18.52
N GLU A 195 11.64 23.51 18.24
CA GLU A 195 10.53 23.68 19.20
C GLU A 195 10.64 22.75 20.41
N VAL A 196 11.37 21.65 20.28
CA VAL A 196 11.53 20.64 21.33
C VAL A 196 12.39 21.18 22.49
N LEU A 197 13.13 22.30 22.27
CA LEU A 197 14.05 23.01 23.18
C LEU A 197 15.23 22.17 23.72
N GLY A 198 15.11 20.85 23.73
CA GLY A 198 16.11 19.89 24.16
C GLY A 198 15.51 18.50 24.36
N GLY A 199 16.36 17.49 24.55
CA GLY A 199 15.92 16.10 24.64
C GLY A 199 15.61 15.48 23.27
N LEU A 200 14.85 14.39 23.27
CA LEU A 200 14.56 13.59 22.09
C LEU A 200 13.13 13.07 22.12
N VAL A 201 12.51 13.03 20.94
CA VAL A 201 11.23 12.35 20.70
C VAL A 201 11.50 11.25 19.69
N VAL A 202 11.18 10.00 20.04
CA VAL A 202 11.36 8.85 19.14
C VAL A 202 10.01 8.29 18.77
N GLU A 203 9.70 8.26 17.49
CA GLU A 203 8.48 7.69 16.92
C GLU A 203 8.83 6.40 16.22
N ILE A 204 8.22 5.28 16.63
CA ILE A 204 8.41 3.95 16.06
C ILE A 204 7.03 3.42 15.67
N GLY A 205 6.68 3.48 14.39
CA GLY A 205 5.37 3.07 13.92
C GLY A 205 4.24 3.84 14.60
N ASP A 206 3.47 3.17 15.46
CA ASP A 206 2.35 3.70 16.24
C ASP A 206 2.73 4.18 17.66
N ARG A 207 3.99 4.02 18.05
CA ARG A 207 4.46 4.31 19.41
C ARG A 207 5.37 5.53 19.42
N THR A 208 5.06 6.47 20.31
CA THR A 208 5.90 7.65 20.52
C THR A 208 6.48 7.64 21.93
N ILE A 209 7.80 7.76 22.01
CA ILE A 209 8.54 7.93 23.26
C ILE A 209 9.01 9.38 23.31
N ASP A 210 8.30 10.18 24.09
CA ASP A 210 8.62 11.59 24.27
C ASP A 210 9.46 11.78 25.55
N LEU A 211 10.73 12.14 25.36
CA LEU A 211 11.68 12.53 26.40
C LEU A 211 12.16 13.97 26.18
N SER A 212 11.36 14.80 25.51
CA SER A 212 11.65 16.21 25.28
C SER A 212 11.59 17.04 26.56
N VAL A 213 12.38 18.12 26.54
CA VAL A 213 12.39 19.12 27.62
C VAL A 213 11.12 19.97 27.56
N SER A 214 10.65 20.32 26.37
CA SER A 214 9.41 21.09 26.17
C SER A 214 8.20 20.41 26.81
N SER A 215 7.98 19.12 26.58
CA SER A 215 6.87 18.38 27.17
C SER A 215 6.98 18.24 28.69
N LYS A 216 8.20 18.13 29.24
CA LYS A 216 8.39 18.12 30.69
C LYS A 216 8.02 19.47 31.32
N ILE A 217 8.46 20.58 30.73
CA ILE A 217 8.11 21.93 31.21
C ILE A 217 6.60 22.15 31.13
N ALA A 218 5.97 21.76 30.02
CA ALA A 218 4.52 21.86 29.85
C ALA A 218 3.74 21.09 30.92
N LYS A 219 4.18 19.86 31.24
CA LYS A 219 3.59 19.06 32.33
C LYS A 219 3.73 19.75 33.69
N LEU A 220 4.91 20.30 34.00
CA LEU A 220 5.14 21.01 35.27
C LEU A 220 4.27 22.26 35.38
N ASN A 221 4.21 23.09 34.34
CA ASN A 221 3.35 24.27 34.33
C ASN A 221 1.87 23.91 34.51
N LYS A 222 1.40 22.85 33.83
CA LYS A 222 0.02 22.37 33.95
C LYS A 222 -0.32 21.95 35.39
N LEU A 223 0.60 21.25 36.06
CA LEU A 223 0.41 20.84 37.46
C LEU A 223 0.37 22.05 38.41
N LEU A 224 1.18 23.09 38.15
CA LEU A 224 1.18 24.30 38.96
C LEU A 224 -0.11 25.12 38.77
N THR A 225 -0.66 25.17 37.55
CA THR A 225 -1.92 25.89 37.27
C THR A 225 -3.16 25.16 37.76
N ASP A 226 -3.14 23.82 37.80
CA ASP A 226 -4.28 23.00 38.25
C ASP A 226 -4.38 22.95 39.79
N ALA A 227 -3.27 23.24 40.48
CA ALA A 227 -3.19 23.30 41.94
C ALA A 227 -3.58 24.66 42.53
N LEU A 228 -4.03 25.61 41.71
CA LEU A 228 -4.34 27.00 42.05
C LEU A 228 -5.84 27.28 41.79
#